data_AF-A0A839H1I5-F1
#
_entry.id   AF-A0A839H1I5-F1
#
_cell.length_a   1.000
_cell.length_b   1.000
_cell.length_c   1.000
_cell.angle_alpha   90.00
_cell.angle_beta   90.00
_cell.angle_gamma   90.00
#
_symmetry.space_group_name_H-M   'P 1'
#
loop_
_entity.id
_entity.type
_entity.pdbx_description
1 polymer ?
#
loop_
_entity_poly.entity_id
_entity_poly.type
_entity_poly.pdbx_seq_one_letter_code
_entity_poly.pdbx_strand_id
1 'polypeptide(L)'
;MKENKFNLEDLPRQHPFTVPEGYFDKLPTQVMQRVSPALPETVTPVAWFRQFRTLTAGAVMAVVFLLAFFVPQYFDFTTASPGQSLAQVTDQDITHYLLTKVDLETAQLAEVATLNPPQALEFIEVSPEDVPVDAAMEVLQDESLPQSYE
;
A
#
# COMPACT_ATOMS: atom_id res chain seq x y z
N MET A 1 -27.05 -83.10 -50.77
CA MET A 1 -27.13 -81.62 -50.73
C MET A 1 -25.82 -81.09 -51.32
N LYS A 2 -25.87 -80.22 -52.34
CA LYS A 2 -24.65 -79.67 -52.99
C LYS A 2 -24.20 -78.44 -52.21
N GLU A 3 -22.97 -78.45 -51.73
CA GLU A 3 -22.38 -77.32 -51.00
C GLU A 3 -22.00 -76.21 -51.99
N ASN A 4 -22.58 -75.02 -51.81
CA ASN A 4 -22.27 -73.85 -52.61
C ASN A 4 -20.99 -73.20 -52.06
N LYS A 5 -19.87 -73.45 -52.73
CA LYS A 5 -18.56 -72.91 -52.36
C LYS A 5 -18.48 -71.45 -52.84
N PHE A 6 -18.54 -70.51 -51.91
CA PHE A 6 -18.40 -69.08 -52.21
C PHE A 6 -16.95 -68.79 -52.64
N ASN A 7 -16.75 -68.45 -53.93
CA ASN A 7 -15.44 -68.08 -54.48
C ASN A 7 -15.23 -66.57 -54.35
N LEU A 8 -14.19 -66.18 -53.63
CA LEU A 8 -13.82 -64.77 -53.41
C LEU A 8 -13.32 -64.09 -54.71
N GLU A 9 -12.96 -64.88 -55.72
CA GLU A 9 -12.51 -64.43 -57.03
C GLU A 9 -13.66 -63.79 -57.86
N ASP A 10 -14.92 -64.17 -57.60
CA ASP A 10 -16.11 -63.64 -58.30
C ASP A 10 -16.60 -62.30 -57.71
N LEU A 11 -15.98 -61.81 -56.64
CA LEU A 11 -16.36 -60.53 -56.05
C LEU A 11 -15.74 -59.37 -56.87
N PRO A 12 -16.54 -58.37 -57.30
CA PRO A 12 -16.01 -57.22 -58.03
C PRO A 12 -15.00 -56.47 -57.15
N ARG A 13 -13.73 -56.48 -57.54
CA ARG A 13 -12.62 -55.75 -56.87
C ARG A 13 -12.68 -54.26 -57.20
N GLN A 14 -13.82 -53.65 -56.95
CA GLN A 14 -13.98 -52.20 -57.08
C GLN A 14 -13.41 -51.57 -55.82
N HIS A 15 -12.36 -50.77 -55.96
CA HIS A 15 -11.86 -49.96 -54.86
C HIS A 15 -12.78 -48.75 -54.70
N PRO A 16 -13.58 -48.66 -53.61
CA PRO A 16 -14.51 -47.54 -53.43
C PRO A 16 -13.81 -46.23 -53.08
N PHE A 17 -12.48 -46.26 -52.90
CA PHE A 17 -11.68 -45.12 -52.51
C PHE A 17 -10.75 -44.71 -53.65
N THR A 18 -10.87 -43.47 -54.08
CA THR A 18 -9.92 -42.80 -54.98
C THR A 18 -9.15 -41.77 -54.18
N VAL A 19 -7.82 -41.81 -54.27
CA VAL A 19 -6.96 -40.79 -53.66
C VAL A 19 -6.70 -39.66 -54.66
N PRO A 20 -6.68 -38.40 -54.22
CA PRO A 20 -6.26 -37.29 -55.05
C PRO A 20 -4.81 -37.42 -55.52
N GLU A 21 -4.50 -36.85 -56.68
CA GLU A 21 -3.15 -36.81 -57.22
C GLU A 21 -2.19 -36.10 -56.24
N GLY A 22 -1.05 -36.73 -55.97
CA GLY A 22 -0.02 -36.21 -55.06
C GLY A 22 -0.40 -36.15 -53.58
N TYR A 23 -1.47 -36.85 -53.15
CA TYR A 23 -1.88 -36.90 -51.74
C TYR A 23 -0.76 -37.44 -50.84
N PHE A 24 -0.19 -38.59 -51.19
CA PHE A 24 0.88 -39.23 -50.41
C PHE A 24 2.22 -38.49 -50.53
N ASP A 25 2.44 -37.71 -51.59
CA ASP A 25 3.65 -36.89 -51.72
C ASP A 25 3.64 -35.69 -50.76
N LYS A 26 2.45 -35.10 -50.52
CA LYS A 26 2.26 -33.95 -49.63
C LYS A 26 2.06 -34.35 -48.16
N LEU A 27 1.62 -35.58 -47.92
CA LEU A 27 1.27 -36.06 -46.58
C LEU A 27 2.44 -35.99 -45.58
N PRO A 28 3.68 -36.40 -45.89
CA PRO A 28 4.80 -36.31 -44.95
C PRO A 28 5.06 -34.88 -44.46
N THR A 29 5.05 -33.91 -45.38
CA THR A 29 5.23 -32.49 -45.05
C THR A 29 4.11 -31.98 -44.14
N GLN A 30 2.86 -32.33 -44.46
CA GLN A 30 1.70 -31.94 -43.68
C GLN A 30 1.67 -32.56 -42.28
N VAL A 31 2.17 -33.79 -42.12
CA VAL A 31 2.31 -34.43 -40.81
C VAL A 31 3.41 -33.75 -40.02
N MET A 32 4.59 -33.54 -40.62
CA MET A 32 5.71 -32.83 -39.98
C MET A 32 5.32 -31.43 -39.50
N GLN A 33 4.52 -30.68 -40.26
CA GLN A 33 4.00 -29.36 -39.86
C GLN A 33 3.10 -29.43 -38.62
N ARG A 34 2.37 -30.54 -38.42
CA ARG A 34 1.45 -30.71 -37.29
C ARG A 34 2.12 -31.27 -36.05
N VAL A 35 3.13 -32.14 -36.22
CA VAL A 35 3.80 -32.83 -35.10
C VAL A 35 5.08 -32.15 -34.68
N SER A 36 5.69 -31.32 -35.52
CA SER A 36 6.82 -30.50 -35.08
C SER A 36 6.29 -29.50 -34.07
N PRO A 37 6.79 -29.50 -32.81
CA PRO A 37 6.55 -28.38 -31.93
C PRO A 37 7.03 -27.16 -32.70
N ALA A 38 6.17 -26.14 -32.86
CA ALA A 38 6.57 -24.89 -33.45
C ALA A 38 7.88 -24.50 -32.74
N LEU A 39 9.01 -24.54 -33.49
CA LEU A 39 10.24 -23.94 -32.99
C LEU A 39 9.80 -22.57 -32.52
N PRO A 40 10.08 -22.18 -31.26
CA PRO A 40 9.56 -20.95 -30.70
C PRO A 40 9.92 -19.88 -31.71
N GLU A 41 8.90 -19.39 -32.43
CA GLU A 41 9.09 -18.37 -33.45
C GLU A 41 9.80 -17.28 -32.69
N THR A 42 11.07 -17.07 -33.08
CA THR A 42 11.97 -16.11 -32.47
C THR A 42 11.15 -14.88 -32.20
N VAL A 43 10.87 -14.63 -30.92
CA VAL A 43 10.03 -13.52 -30.49
C VAL A 43 10.56 -12.30 -31.22
N THR A 44 9.83 -11.88 -32.26
CA THR A 44 10.30 -10.75 -33.04
C THR A 44 10.32 -9.59 -32.05
N PRO A 45 11.47 -8.91 -31.88
CA PRO A 45 11.58 -7.87 -30.85
C PRO A 45 10.56 -6.75 -31.09
N VAL A 46 9.99 -6.68 -32.30
CA VAL A 46 8.91 -5.80 -32.73
C VAL A 46 7.61 -6.02 -31.96
N ALA A 47 7.24 -7.25 -31.61
CA ALA A 47 5.99 -7.54 -30.89
C ALA A 47 6.06 -7.11 -29.41
N TRP A 48 7.20 -7.33 -28.76
CA TRP A 48 7.49 -6.88 -27.40
C TRP A 48 7.54 -5.35 -27.32
N PHE A 49 8.19 -4.70 -28.28
CA PHE A 49 8.21 -3.23 -28.39
C PHE A 49 6.84 -2.61 -28.67
N ARG A 50 5.94 -3.33 -29.36
CA ARG A 50 4.56 -2.87 -29.57
C ARG A 50 3.70 -2.98 -28.32
N GLN A 51 3.95 -3.94 -27.44
CA GLN A 51 3.29 -4.04 -26.12
C GLN A 51 3.77 -2.95 -25.15
N PHE A 52 5.00 -2.43 -25.32
CA PHE A 52 5.46 -1.26 -24.57
C PHE A 52 4.78 0.06 -24.99
N ARG A 53 4.06 0.13 -26.13
CA ARG A 53 3.30 1.34 -26.50
C ARG A 53 2.13 1.63 -25.55
N THR A 54 1.60 0.63 -24.85
CA THR A 54 0.58 0.79 -23.80
C THR A 54 1.19 0.97 -22.40
N LEU A 55 2.52 1.03 -22.28
CA LEU A 55 3.22 1.29 -21.01
C LEU A 55 3.30 2.80 -20.68
N THR A 56 2.58 3.66 -21.38
CA THR A 56 2.43 5.06 -20.97
C THR A 56 1.63 5.18 -19.66
N ALA A 57 0.65 4.30 -19.42
CA ALA A 57 -0.09 4.27 -18.14
C ALA A 57 0.78 3.78 -16.97
N GLY A 58 1.64 2.78 -17.21
CA GLY A 58 2.58 2.26 -16.20
C GLY A 58 3.68 3.27 -15.85
N ALA A 59 4.20 4.00 -16.84
CA ALA A 59 5.22 5.02 -16.61
C ALA A 59 4.69 6.19 -15.75
N VAL A 60 3.45 6.64 -15.97
CA VAL A 60 2.83 7.68 -15.14
C VAL A 60 2.65 7.18 -13.70
N MET A 61 2.15 5.96 -13.52
CA MET A 61 2.00 5.36 -12.19
C MET A 61 3.35 5.19 -11.47
N ALA A 62 4.41 4.79 -12.18
CA ALA A 62 5.75 4.64 -11.60
C ALA A 62 6.37 6.00 -11.21
N VAL A 63 6.16 7.05 -12.02
CA VAL A 63 6.60 8.40 -11.69
C VAL A 63 5.83 8.95 -10.49
N VAL A 64 4.51 8.77 -10.43
CA VAL A 64 3.69 9.16 -9.27
C VAL A 64 4.11 8.39 -8.02
N PHE A 65 4.40 7.09 -8.13
CA PHE A 65 4.87 6.28 -7.02
C PHE A 65 6.26 6.69 -6.53
N LEU A 66 7.19 6.97 -7.46
CA LEU A 66 8.51 7.50 -7.12
C LEU A 66 8.42 8.87 -6.44
N LEU A 67 7.58 9.77 -6.96
CA LEU A 67 7.34 11.05 -6.31
C LEU A 67 6.72 10.87 -4.92
N ALA A 68 5.66 10.08 -4.78
CA ALA A 68 5.02 9.84 -3.49
C ALA A 68 5.99 9.21 -2.45
N PHE A 69 6.93 8.38 -2.89
CA PHE A 69 7.91 7.73 -2.02
C PHE A 69 9.10 8.62 -1.68
N PHE A 70 9.68 9.33 -2.65
CA PHE A 70 10.89 10.13 -2.46
C PHE A 70 10.63 11.56 -2.00
N VAL A 71 9.47 12.16 -2.32
CA VAL A 71 9.17 13.55 -1.95
C VAL A 71 9.16 13.76 -0.43
N PRO A 72 8.55 12.89 0.40
CA PRO A 72 8.65 13.00 1.86
C PRO A 72 10.05 12.76 2.45
N GLN A 73 10.98 12.14 1.71
CA GLN A 73 12.36 11.87 2.17
C GLN A 73 13.28 13.09 2.02
N TYR A 74 13.00 13.96 1.06
CA TYR A 74 13.80 15.17 0.79
C TYR A 74 13.12 16.46 1.24
N PHE A 75 11.80 16.42 1.41
CA PHE A 75 11.00 17.55 1.84
C PHE A 75 10.23 17.16 3.09
N ASP A 76 10.51 17.86 4.20
CA ASP A 76 9.77 17.71 5.44
C ASP A 76 8.36 18.31 5.29
N PHE A 77 7.40 17.49 4.83
CA PHE A 77 5.98 17.79 4.97
C PHE A 77 5.52 17.41 6.38
N THR A 78 6.14 18.01 7.39
CA THR A 78 5.62 17.93 8.75
C THR A 78 4.25 18.60 8.75
N THR A 79 3.19 17.80 8.69
CA THR A 79 1.85 18.24 9.08
C THR A 79 1.98 18.67 10.52
N ALA A 80 2.11 19.98 10.75
CA ALA A 80 2.24 20.54 12.08
C ALA A 80 1.17 19.89 12.95
N SER A 81 1.62 19.09 13.92
CA SER A 81 0.70 18.55 14.93
C SER A 81 -0.07 19.76 15.47
N PRO A 82 -1.40 19.68 15.63
CA PRO A 82 -2.18 20.80 16.16
C PRO A 82 -1.55 21.39 17.44
N GLY A 83 -0.85 20.57 18.24
CA GLY A 83 -0.10 21.01 19.42
C GLY A 83 1.17 21.84 19.15
N GLN A 84 1.86 21.65 18.02
CA GLN A 84 3.04 22.46 17.66
C GLN A 84 2.66 23.87 17.18
N SER A 85 1.47 24.04 16.60
CA SER A 85 0.94 25.37 16.25
C SER A 85 0.64 26.20 17.50
N LEU A 86 0.23 25.55 18.61
CA LEU A 86 0.05 26.22 19.90
C LEU A 86 1.38 26.49 20.61
N ALA A 87 2.36 25.60 20.48
CA ALA A 87 3.70 25.81 21.06
C ALA A 87 4.50 26.94 20.38
N GLN A 88 4.13 27.31 19.15
CA GLN A 88 4.74 28.43 18.43
C GLN A 88 4.11 29.79 18.79
N VAL A 89 2.99 29.81 19.52
CA VAL A 89 2.41 31.07 19.99
C VAL A 89 3.35 31.70 21.01
N THR A 90 3.89 32.86 20.68
CA THR A 90 4.83 33.58 21.53
C THR A 90 4.11 34.30 22.67
N ASP A 91 4.77 34.49 23.80
CA ASP A 91 4.22 35.28 24.92
C ASP A 91 3.79 36.69 24.49
N GLN A 92 4.49 37.27 23.51
CA GLN A 92 4.15 38.57 22.93
C GLN A 92 2.82 38.53 22.17
N ASP A 93 2.55 37.49 21.39
CA ASP A 93 1.26 37.34 20.71
C ASP A 93 0.10 37.13 21.68
N ILE A 94 0.33 36.41 22.79
CA ILE A 94 -0.66 36.23 23.85
C ILE A 94 -1.04 37.57 24.47
N THR A 95 -0.04 38.37 24.87
CA THR A 95 -0.29 39.70 25.47
C THR A 95 -0.98 40.65 24.49
N HIS A 96 -0.58 40.62 23.21
CA HIS A 96 -1.20 41.44 22.19
C HIS A 96 -2.67 41.06 21.94
N TYR A 97 -2.98 39.76 21.91
CA TYR A 97 -4.36 39.27 21.80
C TYR A 97 -5.21 39.71 23.00
N LEU A 98 -4.70 39.55 24.22
CA LEU A 98 -5.38 39.97 25.44
C LEU A 98 -5.64 41.48 25.48
N LEU A 99 -4.71 42.30 25.01
CA LEU A 99 -4.86 43.77 25.03
C LEU A 99 -5.71 44.31 23.87
N THR A 100 -5.76 43.60 22.74
CA THR A 100 -6.38 44.12 21.51
C THR A 100 -7.77 43.55 21.25
N LYS A 101 -8.03 42.31 21.67
CA LYS A 101 -9.25 41.58 21.31
C LYS A 101 -10.15 41.29 22.50
N VAL A 102 -9.59 41.30 23.71
CA VAL A 102 -10.35 41.06 24.93
C VAL A 102 -10.57 42.41 25.60
N ASP A 103 -11.71 43.04 25.30
CA ASP A 103 -12.17 44.23 26.01
C ASP A 103 -12.70 43.76 27.38
N LEU A 104 -11.76 43.50 28.29
CA LEU A 104 -12.00 42.89 29.59
C LEU A 104 -12.62 43.95 30.52
N GLU A 105 -13.91 44.25 30.32
CA GLU A 105 -14.62 45.18 31.19
C GLU A 105 -14.75 44.58 32.59
N THR A 106 -14.49 45.40 33.64
CA THR A 106 -14.56 44.97 35.05
C THR A 106 -15.91 44.37 35.43
N ALA A 107 -16.97 44.72 34.71
CA ALA A 107 -18.31 44.14 34.83
C ALA A 107 -18.35 42.65 34.43
N GLN A 108 -17.59 42.22 33.42
CA GLN A 108 -17.56 40.82 32.95
C GLN A 108 -16.76 39.91 33.90
N LEU A 109 -15.77 40.46 34.62
CA LEU A 109 -15.05 39.73 35.67
C LEU A 109 -15.93 39.40 36.89
N ALA A 110 -16.94 40.24 37.18
CA ALA A 110 -17.90 39.96 38.24
C ALA A 110 -18.81 38.77 37.91
N GLU A 111 -19.08 38.52 36.62
CA GLU A 111 -19.89 37.38 36.17
C GLU A 111 -19.14 36.04 36.29
N VAL A 112 -17.82 36.03 36.03
CA VAL A 112 -16.97 34.82 36.22
C VAL A 112 -16.96 34.36 37.69
N ALA A 113 -16.94 35.29 38.65
CA ALA A 113 -17.01 34.97 40.08
C ALA A 113 -18.37 34.38 40.50
N THR A 114 -19.44 34.62 39.71
CA THR A 114 -20.77 34.05 39.96
C THR A 114 -21.00 32.71 39.28
N LEU A 115 -20.28 32.42 38.19
CA LEU A 115 -20.40 31.16 37.44
C LEU A 115 -19.58 30.01 38.04
N ASN A 116 -18.48 30.32 38.74
CA ASN A 116 -17.64 29.32 39.40
C ASN A 116 -17.47 29.68 40.89
N PRO A 117 -18.40 29.28 41.78
CA PRO A 117 -18.14 29.37 43.21
C PRO A 117 -16.82 28.66 43.51
N PRO A 118 -15.99 29.13 44.47
CA PRO A 118 -14.77 28.43 44.83
C PRO A 118 -15.18 27.03 45.26
N GLN A 119 -14.98 26.06 44.37
CA GLN A 119 -15.23 24.66 44.65
C GLN A 119 -14.39 24.40 45.88
N ALA A 120 -15.06 24.04 46.98
CA ALA A 120 -14.37 23.64 48.19
C ALA A 120 -13.31 22.65 47.74
N LEU A 121 -12.04 22.98 48.00
CA LEU A 121 -10.90 22.13 47.71
C LEU A 121 -11.17 20.80 48.40
N GLU A 122 -11.81 19.88 47.68
CA GLU A 122 -12.01 18.52 48.09
C GLU A 122 -10.64 17.90 47.89
N PHE A 123 -9.80 18.02 48.92
CA PHE A 123 -8.50 17.40 48.98
C PHE A 123 -8.74 15.92 48.73
N ILE A 124 -8.34 15.45 47.54
CA ILE A 124 -8.24 14.02 47.27
C ILE A 124 -7.30 13.48 48.35
N GLU A 125 -7.86 12.79 49.33
CA GLU A 125 -7.10 12.13 50.40
C GLU A 125 -6.39 10.94 49.75
N VAL A 126 -5.20 11.20 49.22
CA VAL A 126 -4.33 10.16 48.69
C VAL A 126 -3.81 9.35 49.87
N SER A 127 -4.34 8.13 50.03
CA SER A 127 -3.80 7.16 50.98
C SER A 127 -2.42 6.71 50.47
N PRO A 128 -1.40 6.58 51.34
CA PRO A 128 -0.05 6.17 50.94
C PRO A 128 0.01 4.77 50.30
N GLU A 129 -1.09 4.03 50.30
CA GLU A 129 -1.24 2.71 49.68
C GLU A 129 -1.64 2.80 48.19
N ASP A 130 -2.19 3.94 47.76
CA ASP A 130 -2.59 4.20 46.36
C ASP A 130 -1.43 4.72 45.49
N VAL A 131 -0.26 4.95 46.10
CA VAL A 131 0.95 5.35 45.38
C VAL A 131 1.69 4.08 44.95
N PRO A 132 1.75 3.75 43.64
CA PRO A 132 2.50 2.59 43.18
C PRO A 132 3.98 2.79 43.53
N VAL A 133 4.51 1.89 44.35
CA VAL A 133 5.90 1.93 44.87
C VAL A 133 6.94 2.00 43.74
N ASP A 134 6.61 1.48 42.57
CA ASP A 134 7.47 1.52 41.38
C ASP A 134 7.78 2.96 40.91
N ALA A 135 6.82 3.89 41.03
CA ALA A 135 7.03 5.29 40.64
C ALA A 135 7.93 6.04 41.62
N ALA A 136 7.91 5.66 42.90
CA ALA A 136 8.78 6.26 43.93
C ALA A 136 10.23 5.77 43.83
N MET A 137 10.43 4.52 43.40
CA MET A 137 11.76 3.94 43.22
C MET A 137 12.51 4.55 42.03
N GLU A 138 11.81 4.98 40.97
CA GLU A 138 12.43 5.66 39.82
C GLU A 138 12.94 7.06 40.18
N VAL A 139 12.19 7.80 41.01
CA VAL A 139 12.58 9.15 41.48
C VAL A 139 13.79 9.10 42.42
N LEU A 140 13.94 8.05 43.23
CA LEU A 140 15.06 7.89 44.15
C LEU A 140 16.36 7.41 43.47
N GLN A 141 16.27 6.88 42.24
CA GLN A 141 17.45 6.41 41.50
C GLN A 141 18.26 7.58 40.89
N ASP A 142 17.59 8.68 40.54
CA ASP A 142 18.21 9.84 39.86
C ASP A 142 18.94 10.80 40.84
N GLU A 143 18.66 10.71 42.16
CA GLU A 143 19.27 11.57 43.19
C GLU A 143 20.53 10.95 43.86
N SER A 144 21.26 10.07 43.17
CA SER A 144 22.44 9.39 43.74
C SER A 144 23.74 9.64 42.97
N LEU A 145 24.17 10.90 42.86
CA LEU A 145 25.59 11.24 42.67
C LEU A 145 25.95 12.56 43.37
N PRO A 146 26.65 12.55 44.52
CA PRO A 146 27.40 13.72 44.95
C PRO A 146 28.64 13.84 44.06
N GLN A 147 28.64 14.78 43.13
CA GLN A 147 29.86 15.22 42.44
C GLN A 147 30.73 15.98 43.45
N SER A 148 31.73 15.28 43.98
CA SER A 148 32.91 15.86 44.61
C SER A 148 33.67 16.69 43.58
N TYR A 149 33.93 17.96 43.86
CA TYR A 149 35.01 18.70 43.23
C TYR A 149 35.85 19.37 44.30
N GLU A 150 37.17 19.13 44.20
CA GLU A 150 38.27 19.78 44.91
C GLU A 150 38.30 21.30 44.71
#